data_AF-A0A562IDB2-F1
#
_entry.id   AF-A0A562IDB2-F1
#
_cell.length_a   1.000
_cell.length_b   1.000
_cell.length_c   1.000
_cell.angle_alpha   90.00
_cell.angle_beta   90.00
_cell.angle_gamma   90.00
#
_symmetry.space_group_name_H-M   'P 1'
#
loop_
_entity.id
_entity.type
_entity.pdbx_description
1 polymer ?
#
loop_
_entity_poly.entity_id
_entity_poly.type
_entity_poly.pdbx_seq_one_letter_code
_entity_poly.pdbx_strand_id
1 'polypeptide(L)'
;MPASTRHHRALAVFVHCLGVLAALPALPAAAPEAAARRPAQTAAATPAPAAATTPAAGPGTAVPAPAPPTATVSPRPAAATEEPTEEPSPSGSAVPTPAAPPPLVSPSVVVPTQGAPPTVTVAVTPASTPAPGYRIQVRNQGRLPVDTTVRQELPAETRATWITPGGRAGRTAGQSATTEITWQLKLPAGGSTTLHTALATAAPGRALSAPACAFSNDGSRAYDCATATWSRPTVPAAKVTGAAVWRRPPVLLGALALVLLLTVGGLWWWQRRRRRRAEILSAATAGAAARTEDPRTTGRGTLYDPRPATATAVTRRRRPPVWLVVAGAATLLAGVVFAAAVTATQRVAAIDTNKQPTSGAWLGQSATGVIGVPLRESAFEFTVYRVTCPPAGGGRQCQATIGVRNVTPQQQTWHGQMQRAYLPGGTWVSTDEAATRLANQGRDVFAQPLAAGTRMVLPLVFTVGGTAQPEQLELRSGVFSAGVRVDVP
;
A
#
# COMPACT_ATOMS: atom_id res chain seq x y z
N MET A 1 3.71 54.66 -6.18
CA MET A 1 3.80 53.32 -6.81
C MET A 1 2.39 52.73 -6.89
N PRO A 2 1.82 52.44 -8.07
CA PRO A 2 0.47 51.91 -8.18
C PRO A 2 0.45 50.39 -7.96
N ALA A 3 -0.35 49.95 -6.99
CA ALA A 3 -0.55 48.54 -6.64
C ALA A 3 -1.37 47.81 -7.73
N SER A 4 -0.90 46.62 -8.11
CA SER A 4 -1.44 45.85 -9.22
C SER A 4 -2.80 45.21 -8.90
N THR A 5 -3.88 45.82 -9.40
CA THR A 5 -5.26 45.28 -9.32
C THR A 5 -5.53 44.08 -10.25
N ARG A 6 -4.52 43.60 -10.99
CA ARG A 6 -4.67 42.51 -11.97
C ARG A 6 -4.76 41.11 -11.35
N HIS A 7 -4.20 40.90 -10.15
CA HIS A 7 -4.18 39.57 -9.53
C HIS A 7 -5.53 39.16 -8.90
N HIS A 8 -6.36 40.13 -8.51
CA HIS A 8 -7.67 39.82 -7.91
C HIS A 8 -8.73 39.43 -8.95
N ARG A 9 -8.62 39.92 -10.19
CA ARG A 9 -9.58 39.54 -11.26
C ARG A 9 -9.37 38.12 -11.79
N ALA A 10 -8.13 37.63 -11.82
CA ALA A 10 -7.85 36.25 -12.23
C ALA A 10 -8.37 35.22 -11.21
N LEU A 11 -8.26 35.54 -9.92
CA LEU A 11 -8.74 34.69 -8.83
C LEU A 11 -10.26 34.62 -8.78
N ALA A 12 -10.96 35.72 -9.04
CA ALA A 12 -12.42 35.76 -9.11
C ALA A 12 -12.99 34.89 -10.25
N VAL A 13 -12.32 34.84 -11.41
CA VAL A 13 -12.75 33.99 -12.54
C VAL A 13 -12.58 32.50 -12.21
N PHE A 14 -11.51 32.11 -11.51
CA PHE A 14 -11.30 30.72 -11.09
C PHE A 14 -12.34 30.24 -10.06
N VAL A 15 -12.69 31.07 -9.08
CA VAL A 15 -13.73 30.72 -8.09
C VAL A 15 -15.10 30.63 -8.75
N HIS A 16 -15.40 31.50 -9.72
CA HIS A 16 -16.69 31.45 -10.42
C HIS A 16 -16.82 30.23 -11.35
N CYS A 17 -15.74 29.83 -12.03
CA CYS A 17 -15.75 28.60 -12.84
C CYS A 17 -15.86 27.32 -12.01
N LEU A 18 -15.27 27.29 -10.79
CA LEU A 18 -15.40 26.16 -9.87
C LEU A 18 -16.82 26.05 -9.28
N GLY A 19 -17.48 27.18 -8.99
CA GLY A 19 -18.85 27.19 -8.49
C GLY A 19 -19.89 26.66 -9.49
N VAL A 20 -19.68 26.87 -10.80
CA VAL A 20 -20.59 26.39 -11.85
C VAL A 20 -20.48 24.88 -12.06
N LEU A 21 -19.33 24.26 -11.80
CA LEU A 21 -19.16 22.80 -11.93
C LEU A 21 -19.75 22.00 -10.75
N ALA A 22 -19.96 22.63 -9.59
CA ALA A 22 -20.57 21.99 -8.42
C ALA A 22 -22.11 21.97 -8.46
N ALA A 23 -22.74 22.68 -9.39
CA ALA A 23 -24.20 22.83 -9.47
C ALA A 23 -24.88 21.90 -10.49
N LEU A 24 -24.15 20.94 -11.08
CA LEU A 24 -24.75 19.94 -11.97
C LEU A 24 -25.47 18.85 -11.15
N PRO A 25 -26.79 18.68 -11.26
CA PRO A 25 -27.51 17.62 -10.56
C PRO A 25 -27.08 16.25 -11.12
N ALA A 26 -26.66 15.36 -10.23
CA ALA A 26 -26.35 13.97 -10.56
C ALA A 26 -27.58 13.27 -11.12
N LEU A 27 -27.54 12.91 -12.41
CA LEU A 27 -28.51 12.02 -13.04
C LEU A 27 -28.37 10.62 -12.44
N PRO A 28 -29.48 9.93 -12.07
CA PRO A 28 -29.42 8.58 -11.53
C PRO A 28 -28.93 7.59 -12.59
N ALA A 29 -27.93 6.79 -12.24
CA ALA A 29 -27.45 5.70 -13.06
C ALA A 29 -28.53 4.62 -13.18
N ALA A 30 -28.90 4.28 -14.42
CA ALA A 30 -29.80 3.19 -14.73
C ALA A 30 -29.20 1.84 -14.29
N ALA A 31 -29.97 1.08 -13.51
CA ALA A 31 -29.62 -0.29 -13.11
C ALA A 31 -29.72 -1.24 -14.33
N PRO A 32 -28.82 -2.23 -14.46
CA PRO A 32 -28.94 -3.24 -15.50
C PRO A 32 -30.07 -4.22 -15.18
N GLU A 33 -30.92 -4.41 -16.19
CA GLU A 33 -32.09 -5.26 -16.25
C GLU A 33 -31.73 -6.75 -16.06
N ALA A 34 -32.34 -7.38 -15.06
CA ALA A 34 -32.19 -8.79 -14.76
C ALA A 34 -32.96 -9.63 -15.79
N ALA A 35 -32.23 -10.28 -16.70
CA ALA A 35 -32.80 -11.23 -17.64
C ALA A 35 -33.30 -12.49 -16.91
N ALA A 36 -34.59 -12.74 -17.08
CA ALA A 36 -35.31 -13.91 -16.62
C ALA A 36 -34.75 -15.23 -17.21
N ARG A 37 -34.57 -16.26 -16.36
CA ARG A 37 -34.67 -17.66 -16.77
C ARG A 37 -35.44 -18.48 -15.73
N ARG A 38 -36.41 -19.22 -16.25
CA ARG A 38 -37.38 -20.12 -15.61
C ARG A 38 -36.76 -21.18 -14.68
N PRO A 39 -37.54 -21.70 -13.71
CA PRO A 39 -37.19 -22.84 -12.88
C PRO A 39 -37.48 -24.16 -13.61
N ALA A 40 -36.59 -25.14 -13.47
CA ALA A 40 -36.90 -26.54 -13.74
C ALA A 40 -37.25 -27.21 -12.39
N GLN A 41 -38.52 -27.60 -12.27
CA GLN A 41 -39.01 -28.54 -11.28
C GLN A 41 -38.42 -29.93 -11.56
N THR A 42 -38.01 -30.63 -10.51
CA THR A 42 -38.05 -32.10 -10.50
C THR A 42 -38.36 -32.56 -9.08
N ALA A 43 -39.18 -33.60 -9.02
CA ALA A 43 -40.10 -33.92 -7.95
C ALA A 43 -39.49 -34.72 -6.80
N ALA A 44 -40.11 -34.53 -5.64
CA ALA A 44 -40.50 -35.48 -4.60
C ALA A 44 -39.76 -36.83 -4.46
N ALA A 45 -39.28 -37.09 -3.25
CA ALA A 45 -39.62 -38.31 -2.50
C ALA A 45 -39.32 -38.13 -0.99
N THR A 46 -40.39 -37.97 -0.21
CA THR A 46 -40.42 -38.23 1.24
C THR A 46 -40.64 -39.74 1.43
N PRO A 47 -39.99 -40.37 2.41
CA PRO A 47 -40.81 -40.97 3.48
C PRO A 47 -40.18 -40.80 4.88
N ALA A 48 -41.03 -40.36 5.82
CA ALA A 48 -41.02 -40.78 7.23
C ALA A 48 -42.23 -41.72 7.43
N PRO A 49 -42.45 -42.42 8.57
CA PRO A 49 -41.68 -42.48 9.83
C PRO A 49 -41.52 -43.93 10.39
N ALA A 50 -40.76 -44.10 11.49
CA ALA A 50 -40.98 -45.19 12.45
C ALA A 50 -40.32 -44.89 13.81
N ALA A 51 -40.93 -45.43 14.85
CA ALA A 51 -40.88 -44.98 16.23
C ALA A 51 -39.76 -45.60 17.10
N ALA A 52 -39.50 -44.91 18.21
CA ALA A 52 -39.24 -45.38 19.57
C ALA A 52 -38.19 -46.49 19.82
N THR A 53 -37.17 -46.16 20.63
CA THR A 53 -36.98 -46.80 21.95
C THR A 53 -35.94 -46.05 22.79
N THR A 54 -36.34 -45.64 24.00
CA THR A 54 -35.48 -45.42 25.16
C THR A 54 -34.95 -46.78 25.67
N PRO A 55 -33.79 -46.80 26.35
CA PRO A 55 -33.82 -47.22 27.75
C PRO A 55 -32.90 -46.42 28.69
N ALA A 56 -33.15 -46.67 29.98
CA ALA A 56 -32.80 -45.95 31.17
C ALA A 56 -31.38 -46.17 31.73
N ALA A 57 -31.00 -45.21 32.58
CA ALA A 57 -30.36 -45.31 33.91
C ALA A 57 -28.99 -46.00 34.09
N GLY A 58 -28.08 -45.22 34.69
CA GLY A 58 -26.99 -45.71 35.53
C GLY A 58 -26.54 -44.60 36.51
N PRO A 59 -26.56 -44.82 37.83
CA PRO A 59 -26.20 -43.81 38.83
C PRO A 59 -24.69 -43.86 39.12
N GLY A 60 -24.04 -42.69 39.07
CA GLY A 60 -22.60 -42.53 39.34
C GLY A 60 -22.36 -41.63 40.54
N THR A 61 -22.03 -42.26 41.65
CA THR A 61 -21.70 -41.76 42.98
C THR A 61 -20.66 -40.62 42.98
N ALA A 62 -20.98 -39.49 43.61
CA ALA A 62 -20.02 -38.42 43.92
C ALA A 62 -19.61 -38.50 45.39
N VAL A 63 -18.32 -38.76 45.62
CA VAL A 63 -17.63 -38.78 46.92
C VAL A 63 -16.82 -37.46 47.06
N PRO A 64 -16.70 -36.88 48.27
CA PRO A 64 -16.39 -35.47 48.45
C PRO A 64 -14.89 -35.11 48.42
N ALA A 65 -14.66 -33.82 48.21
CA ALA A 65 -13.37 -33.13 48.17
C ALA A 65 -12.61 -33.17 49.51
N PRO A 66 -11.27 -33.27 49.50
CA PRO A 66 -10.43 -32.97 50.66
C PRO A 66 -9.99 -31.50 50.68
N ALA A 67 -10.11 -30.89 51.87
CA ALA A 67 -9.64 -29.56 52.23
C ALA A 67 -8.09 -29.47 52.30
N PRO A 68 -7.51 -28.25 52.19
CA PRO A 68 -6.06 -28.06 52.25
C PRO A 68 -5.53 -27.95 53.71
N PRO A 69 -4.35 -28.52 54.02
CA PRO A 69 -3.69 -28.28 55.30
C PRO A 69 -2.82 -27.01 55.28
N THR A 70 -3.13 -26.14 56.24
CA THR A 70 -2.23 -25.45 57.19
C THR A 70 -0.92 -24.82 56.70
N ALA A 71 -0.90 -23.49 56.80
CA ALA A 71 0.27 -22.63 56.78
C ALA A 71 1.27 -22.99 57.90
N THR A 72 2.55 -23.04 57.54
CA THR A 72 3.68 -23.02 58.47
C THR A 72 4.50 -21.77 58.19
N VAL A 73 4.53 -20.83 59.15
CA VAL A 73 5.29 -19.58 59.10
C VAL A 73 6.35 -19.62 60.20
N SER A 74 7.63 -19.64 59.81
CA SER A 74 8.82 -19.08 60.50
C SER A 74 10.09 -19.63 59.84
N PRO A 75 11.25 -18.93 59.84
CA PRO A 75 11.68 -18.01 60.90
C PRO A 75 12.25 -16.65 60.44
N ARG A 76 12.17 -15.69 61.37
CA ARG A 76 12.97 -14.46 61.47
C ARG A 76 14.16 -14.74 62.38
N PRO A 77 15.37 -14.30 62.03
CA PRO A 77 16.27 -13.73 63.04
C PRO A 77 16.60 -12.28 62.68
N ALA A 78 16.36 -11.40 63.65
CA ALA A 78 16.85 -10.03 63.64
C ALA A 78 18.36 -10.04 63.94
N ALA A 79 19.14 -9.40 63.07
CA ALA A 79 20.53 -9.08 63.32
C ALA A 79 20.60 -8.01 64.42
N ALA A 80 21.36 -8.31 65.47
CA ALA A 80 21.75 -7.36 66.49
C ALA A 80 23.03 -6.63 66.05
N THR A 81 22.93 -5.32 66.19
CA THR A 81 23.94 -4.27 66.19
C THR A 81 25.24 -4.65 66.89
N GLU A 82 26.36 -4.51 66.19
CA GLU A 82 27.65 -4.21 66.80
C GLU A 82 28.19 -2.91 66.21
N GLU A 83 28.37 -1.96 67.12
CA GLU A 83 29.07 -0.69 66.97
C GLU A 83 30.55 -0.93 67.37
N PRO A 84 31.51 -0.26 66.73
CA PRO A 84 32.45 0.48 67.58
C PRO A 84 32.83 1.85 67.02
N THR A 85 32.58 2.85 67.87
CA THR A 85 33.44 3.94 68.33
C THR A 85 34.66 4.34 67.49
N GLU A 86 34.54 5.56 66.92
CA GLU A 86 35.49 6.69 66.93
C GLU A 86 36.96 6.48 67.31
N GLU A 87 37.89 6.96 66.47
CA GLU A 87 38.72 8.14 66.78
C GLU A 87 39.43 8.69 65.51
N PRO A 88 39.54 10.03 65.32
CA PRO A 88 40.26 10.63 64.20
C PRO A 88 41.64 11.22 64.56
N SER A 89 42.41 11.53 63.50
CA SER A 89 43.48 12.57 63.39
C SER A 89 44.96 12.07 63.34
N PRO A 90 45.94 12.88 62.86
CA PRO A 90 46.17 13.21 61.45
C PRO A 90 47.65 13.07 60.98
N SER A 91 47.87 13.33 59.68
CA SER A 91 49.12 13.78 59.03
C SER A 91 50.33 12.84 58.90
N GLY A 92 50.73 12.59 57.64
CA GLY A 92 52.06 12.07 57.30
C GLY A 92 52.28 12.01 55.78
N SER A 93 52.98 13.00 55.25
CA SER A 93 53.46 13.09 53.86
C SER A 93 54.23 11.86 53.40
N ALA A 94 53.92 11.33 52.21
CA ALA A 94 54.81 10.46 51.46
C ALA A 94 54.68 10.69 49.94
N VAL A 95 55.83 10.61 49.30
CA VAL A 95 56.23 11.02 47.94
C VAL A 95 55.50 10.23 46.82
N PRO A 96 55.21 10.84 45.64
CA PRO A 96 54.59 10.13 44.53
C PRO A 96 55.59 9.21 43.79
N THR A 97 55.24 7.93 43.70
CA THR A 97 55.93 6.93 42.85
C THR A 97 55.58 7.14 41.37
N PRO A 98 56.50 6.97 40.39
CA PRO A 98 56.21 7.20 38.98
C PRO A 98 55.18 6.21 38.42
N ALA A 99 54.23 6.73 37.65
CA ALA A 99 53.18 5.97 36.98
C ALA A 99 53.75 4.92 36.03
N ALA A 100 53.31 3.67 36.18
CA ALA A 100 53.50 2.64 35.18
C ALA A 100 52.74 3.01 33.89
N PRO A 101 53.33 2.78 32.69
CA PRO A 101 52.62 3.02 31.45
C PRO A 101 51.40 2.11 31.34
N PRO A 102 50.25 2.59 30.80
CA PRO A 102 49.07 1.76 30.65
C PRO A 102 49.39 0.58 29.72
N PRO A 103 48.92 -0.64 30.02
CA PRO A 103 49.10 -1.76 29.12
C PRO A 103 48.44 -1.44 27.78
N LEU A 104 49.21 -1.64 26.70
CA LEU A 104 48.71 -1.63 25.33
C LEU A 104 47.52 -2.58 25.24
N VAL A 105 46.32 -2.01 25.15
CA VAL A 105 45.08 -2.77 24.94
C VAL A 105 45.14 -3.27 23.50
N SER A 106 45.56 -4.53 23.32
CA SER A 106 45.35 -5.26 22.08
C SER A 106 43.86 -5.15 21.70
N PRO A 107 43.50 -4.80 20.45
CA PRO A 107 42.11 -4.81 20.05
C PRO A 107 41.60 -6.24 20.15
N SER A 108 40.84 -6.53 21.20
CA SER A 108 40.09 -7.77 21.32
C SER A 108 39.22 -7.88 20.09
N VAL A 109 39.58 -8.78 19.19
CA VAL A 109 38.71 -9.23 18.10
C VAL A 109 37.50 -9.84 18.78
N VAL A 110 36.43 -9.06 18.91
CA VAL A 110 35.13 -9.55 19.38
C VAL A 110 34.63 -10.49 18.28
N VAL A 111 34.85 -11.79 18.48
CA VAL A 111 34.26 -12.82 17.63
C VAL A 111 32.74 -12.72 17.81
N PRO A 112 31.97 -12.43 16.75
CA PRO A 112 30.52 -12.36 16.86
C PRO A 112 30.00 -13.73 17.28
N THR A 113 29.32 -13.80 18.41
CA THR A 113 28.63 -15.02 18.83
C THR A 113 27.42 -15.16 17.92
N GLN A 114 27.51 -15.99 16.87
CA GLN A 114 26.34 -16.38 16.10
C GLN A 114 25.28 -16.89 17.08
N GLY A 115 24.09 -16.28 17.06
CA GLY A 115 22.96 -16.78 17.86
C GLY A 115 22.72 -18.23 17.49
N ALA A 116 22.64 -19.11 18.50
CA ALA A 116 22.37 -20.53 18.28
C ALA A 116 21.11 -20.70 17.41
N PRO A 117 21.10 -21.66 16.46
CA PRO A 117 19.93 -21.89 15.62
C PRO A 117 18.72 -22.23 16.50
N PRO A 118 17.50 -21.81 16.11
CA PRO A 118 16.31 -22.04 16.92
C PRO A 118 15.97 -23.52 16.97
N THR A 119 15.59 -24.00 18.16
CA THR A 119 15.16 -25.40 18.36
C THR A 119 13.90 -25.73 17.56
N VAL A 120 12.99 -24.77 17.40
CA VAL A 120 11.77 -24.91 16.59
C VAL A 120 11.79 -23.88 15.47
N THR A 121 11.64 -24.33 14.23
CA THR A 121 11.58 -23.47 13.03
C THR A 121 10.17 -23.40 12.48
N VAL A 122 9.77 -22.24 11.95
CA VAL A 122 8.47 -22.00 11.33
C VAL A 122 8.66 -21.57 9.88
N ALA A 123 7.91 -22.15 8.96
CA ALA A 123 7.79 -21.69 7.59
C ALA A 123 6.32 -21.46 7.26
N VAL A 124 6.00 -20.30 6.65
CA VAL A 124 4.65 -20.00 6.17
C VAL A 124 4.70 -19.90 4.66
N THR A 125 3.75 -20.54 3.98
CA THR A 125 3.57 -20.46 2.54
C THR A 125 2.12 -20.13 2.22
N PRO A 126 1.84 -19.28 1.21
CA PRO A 126 0.48 -19.02 0.80
C PRO A 126 -0.05 -20.26 0.06
N ALA A 127 -1.29 -20.65 0.34
CA ALA A 127 -1.97 -21.69 -0.41
C ALA A 127 -2.35 -21.15 -1.80
N SER A 128 -2.17 -21.97 -2.84
CA SER A 128 -2.56 -21.65 -4.23
C SER A 128 -4.08 -21.81 -4.46
N THR A 129 -4.89 -21.26 -3.56
CA THR A 129 -6.35 -21.33 -3.58
C THR A 129 -6.98 -20.03 -4.05
N PRO A 130 -8.21 -20.05 -4.62
CA PRO A 130 -8.92 -18.82 -5.01
C PRO A 130 -9.27 -17.91 -3.82
N ALA A 131 -9.49 -18.50 -2.65
CA ALA A 131 -9.63 -17.80 -1.38
C ALA A 131 -8.28 -17.72 -0.65
N PRO A 132 -8.05 -16.71 0.21
CA PRO A 132 -6.84 -16.61 1.00
C PRO A 132 -6.66 -17.82 1.90
N GLY A 133 -5.48 -18.44 1.84
CA GLY A 133 -5.14 -19.57 2.68
C GLY A 133 -3.64 -19.67 2.90
N TYR A 134 -3.23 -20.33 3.98
CA TYR A 134 -1.86 -20.47 4.39
C TYR A 134 -1.56 -21.89 4.85
N ARG A 135 -0.34 -22.33 4.57
CA ARG A 135 0.26 -23.55 5.08
C ARG A 135 1.44 -23.15 5.98
N ILE A 136 1.38 -23.55 7.24
CA ILE A 136 2.38 -23.29 8.26
C ILE A 136 3.06 -24.62 8.57
N GLN A 137 4.34 -24.74 8.26
CA GLN A 137 5.16 -25.90 8.64
C GLN A 137 5.96 -25.56 9.89
N VAL A 138 5.81 -26.38 10.93
CA VAL A 138 6.52 -26.22 12.20
C VAL A 138 7.37 -27.45 12.43
N ARG A 139 8.67 -27.26 12.66
CA ARG A 139 9.64 -28.35 12.77
C ARG A 139 10.49 -28.19 14.02
N ASN A 140 10.62 -29.25 14.80
CA ASN A 140 11.57 -29.35 15.89
C ASN A 140 12.90 -29.86 15.35
N GLN A 141 13.95 -29.04 15.41
CA GLN A 141 15.32 -29.38 15.03
C GLN A 141 16.09 -30.00 16.21
N GLY A 142 15.53 -29.97 17.42
CA GLY A 142 16.11 -30.52 18.63
C GLY A 142 16.06 -32.04 18.70
N ARG A 143 16.85 -32.58 19.63
CA ARG A 143 16.93 -34.03 19.93
C ARG A 143 15.93 -34.49 20.99
N LEU A 144 15.18 -33.55 21.59
CA LEU A 144 14.18 -33.81 22.62
C LEU A 144 12.81 -33.36 22.12
N PRO A 145 11.71 -33.99 22.58
CA PRO A 145 10.37 -33.49 22.31
C PRO A 145 10.20 -32.08 22.91
N VAL A 146 9.43 -31.24 22.23
CA VAL A 146 9.17 -29.85 22.64
C VAL A 146 7.66 -29.59 22.63
N ASP A 147 7.14 -29.08 23.73
CA ASP A 147 5.81 -28.49 23.80
C ASP A 147 5.89 -27.04 23.32
N THR A 148 5.09 -26.70 22.31
CA THR A 148 5.10 -25.38 21.66
C THR A 148 3.69 -24.89 21.37
N THR A 149 3.50 -23.58 21.49
CA THR A 149 2.26 -22.92 21.08
C THR A 149 2.50 -22.17 19.78
N VAL A 150 1.81 -22.56 18.72
CA VAL A 150 1.87 -21.86 17.43
C VAL A 150 0.74 -20.84 17.38
N ARG A 151 1.05 -19.63 16.97
CA ARG A 151 0.11 -18.51 16.89
C ARG A 151 0.22 -17.85 15.53
N GLN A 152 -0.91 -17.68 14.86
CA GLN A 152 -1.01 -16.97 13.58
C GLN A 152 -1.84 -15.70 13.78
N GLU A 153 -1.25 -14.53 13.50
CA GLU A 153 -2.00 -13.28 13.45
C GLU A 153 -2.73 -13.20 12.11
N LEU A 154 -4.01 -12.85 12.17
CA LEU A 154 -4.82 -12.66 10.97
C LEU A 154 -4.86 -11.19 10.58
N PRO A 155 -4.79 -10.87 9.28
CA PRO A 155 -4.97 -9.51 8.80
C PRO A 155 -6.30 -8.92 9.29
N ALA A 156 -6.35 -7.61 9.48
CA ALA A 156 -7.58 -6.89 9.78
C ALA A 156 -8.68 -7.21 8.76
N GLU A 157 -9.94 -7.22 9.19
CA GLU A 157 -11.11 -7.51 8.35
C GLU A 157 -11.12 -8.90 7.71
N THR A 158 -10.32 -9.83 8.23
CA THR A 158 -10.36 -11.24 7.85
C THR A 158 -10.91 -12.10 8.98
N ARG A 159 -11.50 -13.24 8.61
CA ARG A 159 -11.95 -14.26 9.56
C ARG A 159 -11.56 -15.64 9.04
N ALA A 160 -11.19 -16.53 9.95
CA ALA A 160 -10.95 -17.92 9.59
C ALA A 160 -12.26 -18.60 9.17
N THR A 161 -12.26 -19.24 8.00
CA THR A 161 -13.35 -20.11 7.55
C THR A 161 -13.04 -21.57 7.78
N TRP A 162 -11.76 -21.93 7.82
CA TRP A 162 -11.31 -23.27 8.11
C TRP A 162 -9.95 -23.24 8.81
N ILE A 163 -9.80 -24.10 9.82
CA ILE A 163 -8.62 -24.21 10.67
C ILE A 163 -8.33 -25.70 10.84
N THR A 164 -7.06 -26.10 10.74
CA THR A 164 -6.64 -27.48 11.05
C THR A 164 -7.07 -27.88 12.47
N PRO A 165 -7.53 -29.13 12.71
CA PRO A 165 -7.96 -29.59 14.03
C PRO A 165 -6.97 -29.27 15.15
N GLY A 166 -7.50 -28.93 16.33
CA GLY A 166 -6.72 -28.46 17.48
C GLY A 166 -6.44 -26.96 17.48
N GLY A 167 -6.68 -26.26 16.37
CA GLY A 167 -6.58 -24.80 16.30
C GLY A 167 -7.81 -24.10 16.87
N ARG A 168 -7.58 -22.96 17.53
CA ARG A 168 -8.65 -22.11 18.09
C ARG A 168 -8.47 -20.68 17.62
N ALA A 169 -9.51 -20.11 17.02
CA ALA A 169 -9.56 -18.69 16.72
C ALA A 169 -9.98 -17.91 17.98
N GLY A 170 -9.30 -16.81 18.25
CA GLY A 170 -9.56 -15.90 19.36
C GLY A 170 -9.23 -14.46 18.97
N ARG A 171 -9.29 -13.56 19.96
CA ARG A 171 -8.81 -12.19 19.82
C ARG A 171 -7.39 -12.10 20.37
N THR A 172 -6.54 -11.33 19.71
CA THR A 172 -5.18 -11.08 20.19
C THR A 172 -5.27 -10.36 21.54
N ALA A 173 -4.53 -10.83 22.54
CA ALA A 173 -4.60 -10.27 23.88
C ALA A 173 -4.21 -8.78 23.86
N GLY A 174 -5.14 -7.93 24.34
CA GLY A 174 -4.94 -6.49 24.39
C GLY A 174 -5.32 -5.73 23.12
N GLN A 175 -5.69 -6.38 22.01
CA GLN A 175 -6.11 -5.72 20.78
C GLN A 175 -7.57 -6.10 20.44
N SER A 176 -8.40 -5.09 20.16
CA SER A 176 -9.83 -5.31 19.92
C SER A 176 -10.14 -5.78 18.49
N ALA A 177 -9.25 -5.48 17.53
CA ALA A 177 -9.51 -5.66 16.10
C ALA A 177 -8.76 -6.83 15.45
N THR A 178 -7.71 -7.35 16.08
CA THR A 178 -6.90 -8.46 15.54
C THR A 178 -7.41 -9.80 16.04
N THR A 179 -7.52 -10.73 15.12
CA THR A 179 -7.88 -12.11 15.40
C THR A 179 -6.64 -12.98 15.30
N GLU A 180 -6.51 -13.93 16.21
CA GLU A 180 -5.36 -14.81 16.32
C GLU A 180 -5.85 -16.26 16.28
N ILE A 181 -5.11 -17.13 15.60
CA ILE A 181 -5.35 -18.57 15.65
C ILE A 181 -4.22 -19.21 16.45
N THR A 182 -4.57 -20.00 17.45
CA THR A 182 -3.60 -20.69 18.32
C THR A 182 -3.72 -22.20 18.22
N TRP A 183 -2.58 -22.89 18.17
CA TRP A 183 -2.47 -24.35 18.30
C TRP A 183 -1.49 -24.69 19.41
N GLN A 184 -1.85 -25.64 20.26
CA GLN A 184 -0.92 -26.26 21.21
C GLN A 184 -0.42 -27.57 20.61
N LEU A 185 0.89 -27.69 20.43
CA LEU A 185 1.52 -28.83 19.77
C LEU A 185 2.56 -29.46 20.67
N LYS A 186 2.64 -30.79 20.62
CA LYS A 186 3.76 -31.57 21.13
C LYS A 186 4.56 -32.10 19.95
N LEU A 187 5.72 -31.51 19.69
CA LEU A 187 6.56 -31.88 18.56
C LEU A 187 7.61 -32.90 19.01
N PRO A 188 7.65 -34.12 18.44
CA PRO A 188 8.73 -35.06 18.73
C PRO A 188 10.09 -34.54 18.24
N ALA A 189 11.17 -35.13 18.74
CA ALA A 189 12.53 -34.80 18.31
C ALA A 189 12.68 -34.98 16.79
N GLY A 190 13.24 -33.97 16.10
CA GLY A 190 13.36 -33.98 14.63
C GLY A 190 12.04 -33.90 13.84
N GLY A 191 10.89 -33.93 14.53
CA GLY A 191 9.56 -34.04 13.92
C GLY A 191 9.05 -32.74 13.33
N SER A 192 8.05 -32.85 12.45
CA SER A 192 7.36 -31.69 11.88
C SER A 192 5.86 -31.91 11.79
N THR A 193 5.11 -30.82 11.96
CA THR A 193 3.66 -30.76 11.78
C THR A 193 3.35 -29.68 10.74
N THR A 194 2.32 -29.92 9.93
CA THR A 194 1.78 -28.91 9.03
C THR A 194 0.42 -28.47 9.53
N LEU A 195 0.23 -27.15 9.65
CA LEU A 195 -1.03 -26.51 9.96
C LEU A 195 -1.50 -25.76 8.72
N HIS A 196 -2.80 -25.64 8.59
CA HIS A 196 -3.45 -25.01 7.46
C HIS A 196 -4.57 -24.10 7.96
N THR A 197 -4.71 -22.95 7.31
CA THR A 197 -5.79 -21.99 7.55
C THR A 197 -6.35 -21.47 6.25
N ALA A 198 -7.67 -21.29 6.20
CA ALA A 198 -8.36 -20.61 5.11
C ALA A 198 -9.14 -19.44 5.69
N LEU A 199 -9.12 -18.31 4.99
CA LEU A 199 -9.73 -17.06 5.44
C LEU A 199 -10.82 -16.61 4.48
N ALA A 200 -11.82 -15.92 5.02
CA ALA A 200 -12.70 -15.03 4.28
C ALA A 200 -12.26 -13.58 4.55
N THR A 201 -12.37 -12.73 3.53
CA THR A 201 -12.10 -11.30 3.61
C THR A 201 -13.32 -10.51 3.13
N ALA A 202 -13.60 -9.38 3.78
CA ALA A 202 -14.64 -8.44 3.34
C ALA A 202 -14.22 -7.64 2.09
N ALA A 203 -12.91 -7.47 1.86
CA ALA A 203 -12.34 -6.67 0.77
C ALA A 203 -11.60 -7.56 -0.24
N PRO A 204 -12.25 -7.99 -1.35
CA PRO A 204 -11.61 -8.84 -2.33
C PRO A 204 -10.48 -8.11 -3.07
N GLY A 205 -9.39 -8.83 -3.38
CA GLY A 205 -8.33 -8.37 -4.30
C GLY A 205 -7.11 -7.70 -3.65
N ARG A 206 -7.07 -7.58 -2.32
CA ARG A 206 -5.86 -7.12 -1.61
C ARG A 206 -4.91 -8.27 -1.32
N ALA A 207 -3.61 -7.97 -1.33
CA ALA A 207 -2.59 -8.87 -0.82
C ALA A 207 -2.74 -8.94 0.71
N LEU A 208 -2.71 -10.15 1.27
CA LEU A 208 -2.92 -10.39 2.69
C LEU A 208 -1.67 -11.07 3.25
N SER A 209 -1.07 -10.50 4.28
CA SER A 209 0.06 -11.12 4.98
C SER A 209 -0.42 -11.71 6.30
N ALA A 210 -0.15 -12.99 6.53
CA ALA A 210 -0.53 -13.65 7.78
C ALA A 210 0.73 -14.27 8.43
N PRO A 211 1.34 -13.56 9.39
CA PRO A 211 2.51 -14.09 10.08
C PRO A 211 2.11 -15.17 11.09
N ALA A 212 3.01 -16.13 11.30
CA ALA A 212 2.88 -17.14 12.34
C ALA A 212 4.19 -17.30 13.11
N CYS A 213 4.08 -17.51 14.41
CA CYS A 213 5.19 -17.70 15.32
C CYS A 213 4.98 -18.96 16.16
N ALA A 214 6.06 -19.71 16.40
CA ALA A 214 6.08 -20.78 17.38
C ALA A 214 6.67 -20.24 18.67
N PHE A 215 5.95 -20.40 19.77
CA PHE A 215 6.35 -19.94 21.09
C PHE A 215 6.66 -21.13 22.01
N SER A 216 7.42 -20.86 23.06
CA SER A 216 7.47 -21.70 24.24
C SER A 216 6.07 -21.95 24.81
N ASN A 217 5.92 -23.01 25.63
CA ASN A 217 4.62 -23.41 26.17
C ASN A 217 3.94 -22.30 27.00
N ASP A 218 4.72 -21.50 27.71
CA ASP A 218 4.28 -20.32 28.46
C ASP A 218 3.89 -19.12 27.56
N GLY A 219 4.14 -19.21 26.25
CA GLY A 219 3.80 -18.19 25.27
C GLY A 219 4.65 -16.92 25.34
N SER A 220 5.70 -16.91 26.17
CA SER A 220 6.52 -15.72 26.45
C SER A 220 7.61 -15.49 25.40
N ARG A 221 8.19 -16.58 24.87
CA ARG A 221 9.34 -16.54 23.97
C ARG A 221 9.01 -17.15 22.62
N ALA A 222 9.23 -16.39 21.55
CA ALA A 222 9.21 -16.94 20.20
C ALA A 222 10.49 -17.77 19.96
N TYR A 223 10.34 -19.01 19.49
CA TYR A 223 11.42 -19.80 18.94
C TYR A 223 11.80 -19.31 17.54
N ASP A 224 10.79 -19.15 16.69
CA ASP A 224 10.91 -18.64 15.32
C ASP A 224 9.56 -18.12 14.86
N CYS A 225 9.59 -17.28 13.84
CA CYS A 225 8.42 -16.73 13.18
C CYS A 225 8.62 -16.81 11.67
N ALA A 226 7.54 -16.83 10.91
CA ALA A 226 7.60 -16.62 9.46
C ALA A 226 6.31 -15.95 9.01
N THR A 227 6.34 -15.42 7.80
CA THR A 227 5.18 -14.78 7.19
C THR A 227 5.10 -15.16 5.73
N ALA A 228 3.89 -15.13 5.19
CA ALA A 228 3.65 -15.22 3.77
C ALA A 228 2.58 -14.20 3.39
N THR A 229 2.72 -13.66 2.19
CA THR A 229 1.72 -12.81 1.58
C THR A 229 0.94 -13.63 0.55
N TRP A 230 -0.35 -13.85 0.80
CA TRP A 230 -1.25 -14.36 -0.22
C TRP A 230 -1.66 -13.22 -1.15
N SER A 231 -1.54 -13.47 -2.45
CA SER A 231 -2.10 -12.61 -3.49
C SER A 231 -2.96 -13.47 -4.39
N ARG A 232 -4.12 -12.97 -4.81
CA ARG A 232 -4.98 -13.70 -5.74
C ARG A 232 -4.18 -14.07 -6.99
N PRO A 233 -4.15 -15.35 -7.40
CA PRO A 233 -3.53 -15.73 -8.66
C PRO A 233 -4.15 -14.87 -9.76
N THR A 234 -3.34 -14.04 -10.42
CA THR A 234 -3.81 -13.32 -11.59
C THR A 234 -4.01 -14.39 -12.65
N VAL A 235 -5.26 -14.75 -12.94
CA VAL A 235 -5.55 -15.49 -14.18
C VAL A 235 -4.98 -14.59 -15.27
N PRO A 236 -3.97 -15.03 -16.04
CA PRO A 236 -3.46 -14.22 -17.12
C PRO A 236 -4.67 -13.87 -17.95
N ALA A 237 -4.99 -12.57 -18.04
CA ALA A 237 -6.07 -12.12 -18.89
C ALA A 237 -5.85 -12.82 -20.22
N ALA A 238 -6.81 -13.67 -20.63
CA ALA A 238 -6.77 -14.29 -21.94
C ALA A 238 -6.35 -13.17 -22.87
N LYS A 239 -5.21 -13.32 -23.56
CA LYS A 239 -4.73 -12.32 -24.52
C LYS A 239 -5.93 -12.06 -25.40
N VAL A 240 -6.65 -10.96 -25.14
CA VAL A 240 -7.64 -10.45 -26.06
C VAL A 240 -6.75 -10.12 -27.21
N THR A 241 -6.73 -11.00 -28.22
CA THR A 241 -6.11 -10.75 -29.50
C THR A 241 -6.57 -9.37 -29.86
N GLY A 242 -5.68 -8.40 -29.65
CA GLY A 242 -6.06 -7.00 -29.64
C GLY A 242 -6.83 -6.77 -30.92
N ALA A 243 -8.02 -6.16 -30.82
CA ALA A 243 -8.88 -5.93 -31.98
C ALA A 243 -7.98 -5.52 -33.14
N ALA A 244 -8.06 -6.29 -34.23
CA ALA A 244 -7.15 -6.20 -35.35
C ALA A 244 -6.88 -4.73 -35.67
N VAL A 245 -5.62 -4.36 -35.96
CA VAL A 245 -5.11 -2.96 -35.90
C VAL A 245 -6.07 -1.90 -36.47
N TRP A 246 -6.84 -2.24 -37.49
CA TRP A 246 -7.89 -1.43 -38.10
C TRP A 246 -9.10 -1.05 -37.19
N ARG A 247 -9.36 -1.76 -36.09
CA ARG A 247 -10.39 -1.46 -35.08
C ARG A 247 -9.87 -0.67 -33.88
N ARG A 248 -8.59 -0.29 -33.85
CA ARG A 248 -8.05 0.51 -32.75
C ARG A 248 -8.58 1.95 -32.87
N PRO A 249 -9.07 2.57 -31.78
CA PRO A 249 -9.59 3.94 -31.77
C PRO A 249 -8.70 4.97 -32.49
N PRO A 250 -7.35 4.99 -32.32
CA PRO A 250 -6.50 5.96 -33.03
C PRO A 250 -6.48 5.73 -34.55
N VAL A 251 -6.65 4.50 -35.02
CA VAL A 251 -6.67 4.18 -36.46
C VAL A 251 -8.00 4.59 -37.07
N LEU A 252 -9.12 4.38 -36.36
CA LEU A 252 -10.43 4.85 -36.79
C LEU A 252 -10.51 6.40 -36.82
N LEU A 253 -9.93 7.07 -35.82
CA LEU A 253 -9.83 8.53 -35.79
C LEU A 253 -8.93 9.05 -36.92
N GLY A 254 -7.81 8.38 -37.20
CA GLY A 254 -6.93 8.72 -38.32
C GLY A 254 -7.62 8.54 -39.68
N ALA A 255 -8.34 7.43 -39.88
CA ALA A 255 -9.11 7.18 -41.09
C ALA A 255 -10.23 8.22 -41.29
N LEU A 256 -10.94 8.58 -40.21
CA LEU A 256 -11.99 9.59 -40.24
C LEU A 256 -11.43 10.98 -40.57
N ALA A 257 -10.26 11.34 -40.03
CA ALA A 257 -9.55 12.56 -40.37
C ALA A 257 -9.11 12.59 -41.85
N LEU A 258 -8.63 11.47 -42.39
CA LEU A 258 -8.26 11.35 -43.81
C LEU A 258 -9.48 11.54 -44.73
N VAL A 259 -10.62 10.94 -44.39
CA VAL A 259 -11.88 11.09 -45.15
C VAL A 259 -12.38 12.54 -45.11
N LEU A 260 -12.28 13.21 -43.96
CA LEU A 260 -12.59 14.64 -43.85
C LEU A 260 -11.66 15.50 -44.72
N LEU A 261 -10.37 15.21 -44.76
CA LEU A 261 -9.43 15.95 -45.61
C LEU A 261 -9.70 15.74 -47.10
N LEU A 262 -9.99 14.49 -47.51
CA LEU A 262 -10.32 14.17 -48.90
C LEU A 262 -11.64 14.80 -49.35
N THR A 263 -12.66 14.82 -48.50
CA THR A 263 -13.97 15.43 -48.84
C THR A 263 -13.85 16.94 -48.97
N VAL A 264 -13.14 17.61 -48.05
CA VAL A 264 -12.86 19.06 -48.13
C VAL A 264 -12.01 19.39 -49.36
N GLY A 265 -10.95 18.62 -49.63
CA GLY A 265 -10.11 18.81 -50.82
C GLY A 265 -10.87 18.60 -52.13
N GLY A 266 -11.72 17.57 -52.19
CA GLY A 266 -12.57 17.27 -53.35
C GLY A 266 -13.61 18.37 -53.61
N LEU A 267 -14.28 18.85 -52.56
CA LEU A 267 -15.22 19.98 -52.66
C LEU A 267 -14.52 21.25 -53.14
N TRP A 268 -13.33 21.55 -52.62
CA TRP A 268 -12.54 22.70 -53.04
C TRP A 268 -12.11 22.60 -54.51
N TRP A 269 -11.61 21.44 -54.93
CA TRP A 269 -11.21 21.19 -56.30
C TRP A 269 -12.38 21.29 -57.28
N TRP A 270 -13.53 20.73 -56.91
CA TRP A 270 -14.75 20.80 -57.71
C TRP A 270 -15.28 22.23 -57.85
N GLN A 271 -15.29 23.01 -56.77
CA GLN A 271 -15.64 24.43 -56.83
C GLN A 271 -14.69 25.23 -57.73
N ARG A 272 -13.37 24.94 -57.66
CA ARG A 272 -12.37 25.58 -58.52
C ARG A 272 -12.59 25.24 -60.00
N ARG A 273 -12.96 24.00 -60.30
CA ARG A 273 -13.27 23.54 -61.67
C ARG A 273 -14.54 24.20 -62.22
N ARG A 274 -15.58 24.37 -61.39
CA ARG A 274 -16.79 25.12 -61.77
C ARG A 274 -16.49 26.58 -62.09
N ARG A 275 -15.64 27.24 -61.29
CA ARG A 275 -15.22 28.64 -61.56
C ARG A 275 -14.48 28.77 -62.89
N ARG A 276 -13.56 27.85 -63.20
CA ARG A 276 -12.84 27.83 -64.50
C ARG A 276 -13.77 27.58 -65.69
N ARG A 277 -14.79 26.73 -65.56
CA ARG A 277 -15.78 26.50 -66.63
C ARG A 277 -16.67 27.71 -66.88
N ALA A 278 -17.02 28.47 -65.83
CA ALA A 278 -17.78 29.70 -65.97
C ALA A 278 -16.97 30.81 -66.68
N GLU A 279 -15.65 30.86 -66.47
CA GLU A 279 -14.74 31.78 -67.18
C GLU A 279 -14.59 31.43 -68.67
N ILE A 280 -14.60 30.15 -69.05
CA ILE A 280 -14.53 29.72 -70.46
C ILE A 280 -15.84 30.03 -71.21
N LEU A 281 -16.99 29.86 -70.57
CA LEU A 281 -18.29 30.17 -71.17
C LEU A 281 -18.52 31.69 -71.33
N SER A 282 -17.94 32.51 -70.46
CA SER A 282 -17.99 33.98 -70.59
C SER A 282 -16.98 34.54 -71.61
N ALA A 283 -15.88 33.84 -71.86
CA ALA A 283 -14.99 34.13 -72.99
C ALA A 283 -15.61 33.71 -74.34
N ALA A 284 -16.40 32.63 -74.38
CA ALA A 284 -17.08 32.16 -75.59
C ALA A 284 -18.25 33.07 -76.02
N THR A 285 -18.97 33.69 -75.08
CA THR A 285 -20.02 34.68 -75.41
C THR A 285 -19.46 36.04 -75.79
N ALA A 286 -18.26 36.42 -75.32
CA ALA A 286 -17.58 37.64 -75.77
C ALA A 286 -16.97 37.52 -77.19
N GLY A 287 -16.60 36.30 -77.62
CA GLY A 287 -16.08 36.05 -78.97
C GLY A 287 -17.14 35.88 -80.07
N ALA A 288 -18.41 35.65 -79.70
CA ALA A 288 -19.50 35.42 -80.65
C ALA A 288 -20.21 36.71 -81.14
N ALA A 289 -19.92 37.86 -80.53
CA ALA A 289 -20.56 39.14 -80.89
C ALA A 289 -19.82 39.93 -81.99
N ALA A 290 -18.77 39.37 -82.62
CA ALA A 290 -17.90 40.11 -83.55
C ALA A 290 -17.95 39.64 -85.02
N ARG A 291 -18.95 38.86 -85.45
CA ARG A 291 -19.09 38.48 -86.87
C ARG A 291 -20.55 38.44 -87.32
N THR A 292 -21.10 39.60 -87.61
CA THR A 292 -22.17 39.75 -88.61
C THR A 292 -22.20 41.20 -89.03
N GLU A 293 -21.48 41.54 -90.09
CA GLU A 293 -21.73 42.78 -90.82
C GLU A 293 -21.44 42.59 -92.30
N ASP A 294 -22.53 42.61 -93.07
CA ASP A 294 -22.64 42.48 -94.52
C ASP A 294 -22.71 43.90 -95.11
N PRO A 295 -22.04 44.24 -96.24
CA PRO A 295 -21.87 45.63 -96.63
C PRO A 295 -22.96 46.12 -97.60
N ARG A 296 -23.57 47.24 -97.20
CA ARG A 296 -24.02 48.36 -98.04
C ARG A 296 -25.12 48.11 -99.08
N THR A 297 -26.28 48.70 -98.78
CA THR A 297 -26.97 49.60 -99.71
C THR A 297 -27.23 50.95 -99.04
N THR A 298 -26.99 52.00 -99.81
CA THR A 298 -26.90 53.43 -99.49
C THR A 298 -28.21 54.10 -99.06
N GLY A 299 -28.13 55.10 -98.17
CA GLY A 299 -29.13 56.18 -98.15
C GLY A 299 -29.29 56.99 -96.85
N ARG A 300 -28.45 58.03 -96.67
CA ARG A 300 -28.81 59.42 -96.28
C ARG A 300 -29.68 59.67 -95.02
N GLY A 301 -29.12 60.45 -94.08
CA GLY A 301 -29.85 61.53 -93.39
C GLY A 301 -29.99 61.48 -91.85
N THR A 302 -29.09 62.21 -91.18
CA THR A 302 -29.27 63.03 -89.96
C THR A 302 -30.14 62.51 -88.79
N LEU A 303 -29.55 62.33 -87.60
CA LEU A 303 -29.83 63.09 -86.37
C LEU A 303 -29.28 62.39 -85.10
N TYR A 304 -28.73 63.23 -84.22
CA TYR A 304 -28.46 63.06 -82.79
C TYR A 304 -27.45 62.00 -82.28
N ASP A 305 -26.26 62.54 -82.00
CA ASP A 305 -25.40 62.15 -80.88
C ASP A 305 -26.16 62.38 -79.55
N PRO A 306 -26.09 61.44 -78.59
CA PRO A 306 -25.39 61.83 -77.37
C PRO A 306 -24.50 60.73 -76.79
N ARG A 307 -23.20 61.06 -76.69
CA ARG A 307 -22.31 60.89 -75.53
C ARG A 307 -22.50 59.61 -74.67
N PRO A 308 -21.62 58.60 -74.80
CA PRO A 308 -21.51 57.55 -73.81
C PRO A 308 -20.60 57.98 -72.64
N ALA A 309 -21.16 57.96 -71.43
CA ALA A 309 -20.42 58.06 -70.19
C ALA A 309 -19.57 56.79 -69.98
N THR A 310 -18.28 56.97 -69.71
CA THR A 310 -17.36 55.91 -69.31
C THR A 310 -17.77 55.30 -67.97
N ALA A 311 -18.15 54.02 -67.96
CA ALA A 311 -18.39 53.29 -66.72
C ALA A 311 -17.06 52.88 -66.06
N THR A 312 -16.80 53.42 -64.87
CA THR A 312 -15.70 53.05 -63.98
C THR A 312 -15.92 51.64 -63.42
N ALA A 313 -14.93 50.76 -63.60
CA ALA A 313 -14.95 49.41 -63.06
C ALA A 313 -14.69 49.43 -61.54
N VAL A 314 -15.72 49.13 -60.74
CA VAL A 314 -15.62 49.00 -59.28
C VAL A 314 -15.08 47.60 -58.93
N THR A 315 -13.82 47.51 -58.49
CA THR A 315 -13.24 46.29 -57.92
C THR A 315 -13.78 46.04 -56.51
N ARG A 316 -14.81 45.20 -56.37
CA ARG A 316 -15.28 44.73 -55.05
C ARG A 316 -14.34 43.69 -54.46
N ARG A 317 -13.57 44.09 -53.44
CA ARG A 317 -12.72 43.23 -52.60
C ARG A 317 -13.59 42.26 -51.79
N ARG A 318 -13.67 40.99 -52.20
CA ARG A 318 -14.45 39.95 -51.51
C ARG A 318 -13.77 39.56 -50.19
N ARG A 319 -14.37 39.96 -49.06
CA ARG A 319 -14.00 39.44 -47.74
C ARG A 319 -14.45 37.98 -47.61
N PRO A 320 -13.65 37.10 -46.98
CA PRO A 320 -14.08 35.73 -46.72
C PRO A 320 -15.32 35.73 -45.82
N PRO A 321 -16.26 34.79 -46.03
CA PRO A 321 -17.49 34.73 -45.27
C PRO A 321 -17.20 34.43 -43.80
N VAL A 322 -17.77 35.25 -42.91
CA VAL A 322 -17.61 35.23 -41.44
C VAL A 322 -17.76 33.83 -40.85
N TRP A 323 -18.61 32.98 -41.43
CA TRP A 323 -18.81 31.59 -41.02
C TRP A 323 -17.53 30.72 -41.02
N LEU A 324 -16.59 30.96 -41.95
CA LEU A 324 -15.32 30.23 -41.97
C LEU A 324 -14.41 30.61 -40.81
N VAL A 325 -14.48 31.87 -40.37
CA VAL A 325 -13.70 32.36 -39.22
C VAL A 325 -14.25 31.78 -37.92
N VAL A 326 -15.57 31.72 -37.77
CA VAL A 326 -16.23 31.19 -36.56
C VAL A 326 -15.98 29.68 -36.41
N ALA A 327 -16.09 28.91 -37.50
CA ALA A 327 -15.82 27.46 -37.46
C ALA A 327 -14.35 27.15 -37.13
N GLY A 328 -13.40 27.94 -37.67
CA GLY A 328 -11.98 27.82 -37.34
C GLY A 328 -11.68 28.15 -35.88
N ALA A 329 -12.32 29.18 -35.32
CA ALA A 329 -12.16 29.54 -33.92
C ALA A 329 -12.71 28.46 -32.97
N ALA A 330 -13.89 27.91 -33.27
CA ALA A 330 -14.53 26.87 -32.45
C ALA A 330 -13.70 25.57 -32.40
N THR A 331 -13.11 25.16 -33.53
CA THR A 331 -12.26 23.96 -33.61
C THR A 331 -10.95 24.12 -32.84
N LEU A 332 -10.31 25.30 -32.93
CA LEU A 332 -9.14 25.62 -32.12
C LEU A 332 -9.46 25.56 -30.61
N LEU A 333 -10.59 26.14 -30.21
CA LEU A 333 -11.00 26.20 -28.80
C LEU A 333 -11.30 24.80 -28.24
N ALA A 334 -12.00 23.96 -29.00
CA ALA A 334 -12.25 22.56 -28.62
C ALA A 334 -10.94 21.75 -28.50
N GLY A 335 -9.98 21.95 -29.41
CA GLY A 335 -8.67 21.30 -29.35
C GLY A 335 -7.86 21.69 -28.11
N VAL A 336 -7.86 22.98 -27.76
CA VAL A 336 -7.16 23.49 -26.56
C VAL A 336 -7.79 22.95 -25.27
N VAL A 337 -9.13 22.94 -25.17
CA VAL A 337 -9.84 22.41 -23.99
C VAL A 337 -9.57 20.92 -23.82
N PHE A 338 -9.60 20.15 -24.91
CA PHE A 338 -9.29 18.72 -24.87
C PHE A 338 -7.86 18.45 -24.42
N ALA A 339 -6.87 19.19 -24.95
CA ALA A 339 -5.47 19.06 -24.54
C ALA A 339 -5.25 19.43 -23.06
N ALA A 340 -5.93 20.48 -22.57
CA ALA A 340 -5.87 20.88 -21.16
C ALA A 340 -6.48 19.82 -20.23
N ALA A 341 -7.61 19.22 -20.60
CA ALA A 341 -8.25 18.17 -19.81
C ALA A 341 -7.39 16.89 -19.71
N VAL A 342 -6.75 16.48 -20.81
CA VAL A 342 -5.86 15.31 -20.85
C VAL A 342 -4.59 15.53 -20.03
N THR A 343 -4.01 16.73 -20.08
CA THR A 343 -2.79 17.04 -19.32
C THR A 343 -3.06 17.24 -17.83
N ALA A 344 -4.23 17.77 -17.45
CA ALA A 344 -4.64 17.90 -16.06
C ALA A 344 -4.89 16.55 -15.38
N THR A 345 -5.57 15.61 -16.06
CA THR A 345 -5.84 14.26 -15.51
C THR A 345 -4.57 13.43 -15.34
N GLN A 346 -3.58 13.58 -16.22
CA GLN A 346 -2.29 12.91 -16.07
C GLN A 346 -1.45 13.45 -14.90
N ARG A 347 -1.54 14.75 -14.59
CA ARG A 347 -0.80 15.34 -13.47
C ARG A 347 -1.38 14.97 -12.10
N VAL A 348 -2.70 14.81 -11.99
CA VAL A 348 -3.34 14.39 -10.73
C VAL A 348 -3.12 12.90 -10.46
N ALA A 349 -3.10 12.06 -11.50
CA ALA A 349 -2.74 10.65 -11.37
C ALA A 349 -1.24 10.42 -11.07
N ALA A 350 -0.40 11.46 -11.19
CA ALA A 350 1.02 11.44 -10.88
C ALA A 350 1.37 12.03 -9.50
N ILE A 351 0.37 12.47 -8.71
CA ILE A 351 0.58 12.84 -7.31
C ILE A 351 0.68 11.55 -6.50
N ASP A 352 1.92 11.07 -6.38
CA ASP A 352 2.28 9.90 -5.58
C ASP A 352 2.35 10.29 -4.10
N THR A 353 1.38 9.83 -3.31
CA THR A 353 1.32 10.01 -1.85
C THR A 353 2.45 9.27 -1.12
N ASN A 354 3.27 8.47 -1.81
CA ASN A 354 4.48 7.84 -1.26
C ASN A 354 5.73 8.69 -1.44
N LYS A 355 5.66 9.87 -2.07
CA LYS A 355 6.83 10.74 -2.17
C LYS A 355 7.13 11.42 -0.84
N GLN A 356 8.21 10.95 -0.21
CA GLN A 356 8.83 11.63 0.93
C GLN A 356 9.17 13.09 0.56
N PRO A 357 9.04 14.04 1.49
CA PRO A 357 9.80 15.27 1.39
C PRO A 357 11.28 14.89 1.46
N THR A 358 11.97 14.97 0.33
CA THR A 358 13.43 14.83 0.26
C THR A 358 14.07 16.02 0.97
N SER A 359 14.09 15.99 2.30
CA SER A 359 15.09 16.71 3.08
C SER A 359 16.36 15.84 3.03
N GLY A 360 17.41 16.34 2.38
CA GLY A 360 18.63 15.61 1.98
C GLY A 360 19.54 15.14 3.12
N ALA A 361 18.98 14.63 4.21
CA ALA A 361 19.70 14.15 5.40
C ALA A 361 19.51 12.64 5.67
N TRP A 362 18.60 11.96 4.97
CA TRP A 362 18.34 10.53 5.17
C TRP A 362 18.96 9.67 4.07
N LEU A 363 19.57 8.56 4.47
CA LEU A 363 20.10 7.50 3.61
C LEU A 363 19.02 6.43 3.36
N GLY A 364 18.81 6.11 2.09
CA GLY A 364 17.90 5.05 1.65
C GLY A 364 16.44 5.46 1.53
N GLN A 365 15.60 4.50 1.16
CA GLN A 365 14.16 4.68 0.95
C GLN A 365 13.41 4.20 2.19
N SER A 366 12.42 4.99 2.65
CA SER A 366 11.50 4.50 3.67
C SER A 366 10.49 3.54 3.07
N ALA A 367 10.12 2.50 3.80
CA ALA A 367 9.01 1.63 3.45
C ALA A 367 7.93 1.66 4.53
N THR A 368 6.66 1.66 4.13
CA THR A 368 5.51 1.57 5.03
C THR A 368 4.72 0.30 4.73
N GLY A 369 4.26 -0.39 5.77
CA GLY A 369 3.43 -1.58 5.62
C GLY A 369 2.66 -1.90 6.91
N VAL A 370 2.07 -3.09 6.92
CA VAL A 370 1.30 -3.60 8.07
C VAL A 370 2.02 -4.79 8.71
N ILE A 371 1.55 -5.21 9.88
CA ILE A 371 2.02 -6.43 10.55
C ILE A 371 2.09 -7.62 9.57
N GLY A 372 3.20 -8.35 9.62
CA GLY A 372 3.48 -9.51 8.79
C GLY A 372 4.06 -9.20 7.41
N VAL A 373 4.20 -7.94 7.00
CA VAL A 373 4.88 -7.57 5.75
C VAL A 373 6.38 -7.41 6.01
N PRO A 374 7.28 -8.10 5.27
CA PRO A 374 8.70 -7.79 5.31
C PRO A 374 8.98 -6.45 4.62
N LEU A 375 9.53 -5.51 5.37
CA LEU A 375 9.89 -4.17 4.92
C LEU A 375 11.39 -3.99 4.95
N ARG A 376 11.95 -3.46 3.87
CA ARG A 376 13.39 -3.32 3.69
C ARG A 376 13.80 -1.85 3.73
N GLU A 377 14.85 -1.58 4.49
CA GLU A 377 15.66 -0.37 4.40
C GLU A 377 17.02 -0.69 3.74
N SER A 378 17.99 0.21 3.87
CA SER A 378 19.31 0.05 3.26
C SER A 378 20.08 -1.16 3.79
N ALA A 379 20.11 -1.35 5.11
CA ALA A 379 20.93 -2.37 5.78
C ALA A 379 20.15 -3.59 6.28
N PHE A 380 18.90 -3.37 6.71
CA PHE A 380 18.06 -4.41 7.30
C PHE A 380 16.75 -4.63 6.53
N GLU A 381 16.26 -5.85 6.60
CA GLU A 381 14.86 -6.20 6.37
C GLU A 381 14.23 -6.49 7.74
N PHE A 382 13.15 -5.75 8.04
CA PHE A 382 12.37 -5.88 9.25
C PHE A 382 11.03 -6.55 8.95
N THR A 383 10.53 -7.34 9.89
CA THR A 383 9.14 -7.82 9.85
C THR A 383 8.59 -7.79 11.27
N VAL A 384 7.52 -7.03 11.49
CA VAL A 384 6.79 -7.11 12.77
C VAL A 384 5.80 -8.25 12.65
N TYR A 385 5.93 -9.27 13.48
CA TYR A 385 5.04 -10.43 13.45
C TYR A 385 3.82 -10.25 14.35
N ARG A 386 3.99 -9.53 15.47
CA ARG A 386 2.95 -9.33 16.47
C ARG A 386 3.29 -8.14 17.34
N VAL A 387 2.26 -7.44 17.83
CA VAL A 387 2.38 -6.47 18.92
C VAL A 387 1.35 -6.82 19.97
N THR A 388 1.75 -6.89 21.23
CA THR A 388 0.84 -7.11 22.36
C THR A 388 1.09 -6.12 23.47
N CYS A 389 0.03 -5.48 23.91
CA CYS A 389 0.03 -4.60 25.07
C CYS A 389 -0.86 -5.23 26.14
N PRO A 390 -0.37 -5.49 27.36
CA PRO A 390 -1.22 -5.89 28.46
C PRO A 390 -2.29 -4.81 28.73
N PRO A 391 -3.41 -5.18 29.39
CA PRO A 391 -4.44 -4.23 29.77
C PRO A 391 -3.83 -3.05 30.56
N ALA A 392 -4.46 -1.88 30.42
CA ALA A 392 -3.85 -0.63 30.85
C ALA A 392 -3.51 -0.60 32.36
N GLY A 393 -2.34 -0.05 32.66
CA GLY A 393 -1.79 0.17 34.00
C GLY A 393 -0.62 1.15 33.92
N GLY A 394 -0.16 1.68 35.05
CA GLY A 394 1.00 2.58 35.07
C GLY A 394 2.25 1.87 34.58
N GLY A 395 2.91 2.39 33.53
CA GLY A 395 4.15 1.82 32.99
C GLY A 395 3.96 0.49 32.26
N ARG A 396 2.87 0.33 31.52
CA ARG A 396 2.62 -0.92 30.79
C ARG A 396 3.67 -1.16 29.70
N GLN A 397 4.05 -2.41 29.54
CA GLN A 397 5.05 -2.84 28.57
C GLN A 397 4.37 -3.45 27.35
N CYS A 398 4.38 -2.73 26.23
CA CYS A 398 3.97 -3.26 24.95
C CYS A 398 5.15 -4.02 24.32
N GLN A 399 4.91 -5.28 23.94
CA GLN A 399 5.92 -6.14 23.34
C GLN A 399 5.65 -6.32 21.85
N ALA A 400 6.65 -6.06 21.00
CA ALA A 400 6.62 -6.33 19.58
C ALA A 400 7.56 -7.50 19.25
N THR A 401 7.02 -8.60 18.73
CA THR A 401 7.85 -9.70 18.20
C THR A 401 8.26 -9.35 16.78
N ILE A 402 9.55 -9.18 16.55
CA ILE A 402 10.07 -8.76 15.25
C ILE A 402 11.11 -9.74 14.70
N GLY A 403 11.21 -9.77 13.37
CA GLY A 403 12.32 -10.34 12.63
C GLY A 403 13.22 -9.23 12.12
N VAL A 404 14.52 -9.36 12.33
CA VAL A 404 15.54 -8.46 11.78
C VAL A 404 16.51 -9.30 10.96
N ARG A 405 16.68 -8.97 9.69
CA ARG A 405 17.62 -9.65 8.79
C ARG A 405 18.61 -8.67 8.23
N ASN A 406 19.90 -8.93 8.41
CA ASN A 406 20.96 -8.19 7.75
C ASN A 406 21.02 -8.62 6.27
N VAL A 407 20.71 -7.70 5.37
CA VAL A 407 20.70 -7.95 3.91
C VAL A 407 21.98 -7.48 3.23
N THR A 408 22.94 -6.97 4.00
CA THR A 408 24.26 -6.57 3.51
C THR A 408 25.28 -7.71 3.63
N PRO A 409 26.38 -7.67 2.86
CA PRO A 409 27.47 -8.62 3.01
C PRO A 409 28.42 -8.31 4.19
N GLN A 410 28.23 -7.19 4.88
CA GLN A 410 29.00 -6.81 6.09
C GLN A 410 28.18 -7.03 7.35
N GLN A 411 28.84 -6.98 8.52
CA GLN A 411 28.13 -6.89 9.79
C GLN A 411 27.50 -5.50 9.95
N GLN A 412 26.33 -5.44 10.56
CA GLN A 412 25.60 -4.19 10.77
C GLN A 412 25.22 -4.03 12.23
N THR A 413 25.54 -2.89 12.81
CA THR A 413 25.09 -2.52 14.15
C THR A 413 23.64 -2.08 14.10
N TRP A 414 22.89 -2.41 15.15
CA TRP A 414 21.49 -2.04 15.29
C TRP A 414 21.28 -1.39 16.66
N HIS A 415 20.52 -0.30 16.69
CA HIS A 415 20.45 0.59 17.87
C HIS A 415 19.04 0.66 18.46
N GLY A 416 18.88 0.31 19.74
CA GLY A 416 17.59 0.30 20.43
C GLY A 416 16.89 1.66 20.47
N GLN A 417 17.65 2.74 20.71
CA GLN A 417 17.12 4.11 20.72
C GLN A 417 16.49 4.58 19.41
N MET A 418 16.77 3.90 18.30
CA MET A 418 16.22 4.23 16.98
C MET A 418 14.94 3.46 16.64
N GLN A 419 14.50 2.56 17.53
CA GLN A 419 13.24 1.86 17.38
C GLN A 419 12.19 2.63 18.18
N ARG A 420 11.10 3.01 17.51
CA ARG A 420 10.08 3.89 18.10
C ARG A 420 8.70 3.27 17.99
N ALA A 421 7.92 3.42 19.03
CA ALA A 421 6.49 3.15 19.04
C ALA A 421 5.75 4.48 19.10
N TYR A 422 5.02 4.82 18.04
CA TYR A 422 4.16 5.99 17.98
C TYR A 422 2.81 5.68 18.60
N LEU A 423 2.40 6.52 19.54
CA LEU A 423 1.13 6.51 20.23
C LEU A 423 0.11 7.40 19.49
N PRO A 424 -1.19 7.24 19.78
CA PRO A 424 -2.23 8.15 19.32
C PRO A 424 -1.84 9.61 19.57
N GLY A 425 -2.04 10.45 18.56
CA GLY A 425 -1.64 11.87 18.59
C GLY A 425 -0.18 12.14 18.20
N GLY A 426 0.58 11.12 17.78
CA GLY A 426 1.90 11.29 17.17
C GLY A 426 3.07 11.43 18.16
N THR A 427 2.81 11.32 19.47
CA THR A 427 3.88 11.14 20.46
C THR A 427 4.53 9.77 20.29
N TRP A 428 5.77 9.58 20.71
CA TRP A 428 6.45 8.31 20.58
C TRP A 428 7.32 7.99 21.80
N VAL A 429 7.55 6.70 22.02
CA VAL A 429 8.52 6.17 22.99
C VAL A 429 9.58 5.34 22.27
N SER A 430 10.81 5.34 22.78
CA SER A 430 11.85 4.42 22.29
C SER A 430 11.72 3.04 22.94
N THR A 431 12.45 2.07 22.42
CA THR A 431 12.58 0.76 23.07
C THR A 431 13.15 0.89 24.48
N ASP A 432 12.49 0.24 25.44
CA ASP A 432 13.01 0.00 26.78
C ASP A 432 14.06 -1.10 26.70
N GLU A 433 15.34 -0.72 26.62
CA GLU A 433 16.45 -1.66 26.44
C GLU A 433 16.61 -2.61 27.63
N ALA A 434 16.31 -2.17 28.85
CA ALA A 434 16.37 -3.01 30.04
C ALA A 434 15.27 -4.09 30.02
N ALA A 435 14.03 -3.69 29.74
CA ALA A 435 12.91 -4.63 29.61
C ALA A 435 13.10 -5.55 28.39
N THR A 436 13.65 -5.05 27.30
CA THR A 436 14.01 -5.84 26.11
C THR A 436 15.06 -6.88 26.45
N ARG A 437 16.11 -6.53 27.20
CA ARG A 437 17.13 -7.48 27.66
C ARG A 437 16.51 -8.58 28.53
N LEU A 438 15.62 -8.22 29.45
CA LEU A 438 14.89 -9.20 30.28
C LEU A 438 14.03 -10.14 29.42
N ALA A 439 13.27 -9.60 28.46
CA ALA A 439 12.47 -10.40 27.52
C ALA A 439 13.34 -11.32 26.63
N ASN A 440 14.61 -10.96 26.44
CA ASN A 440 15.61 -11.74 25.71
C ASN A 440 16.54 -12.54 26.64
N GLN A 441 16.08 -12.93 27.83
CA GLN A 441 16.80 -13.81 28.76
C GLN A 441 18.16 -13.24 29.22
N GLY A 442 18.23 -11.93 29.43
CA GLY A 442 19.45 -11.23 29.82
C GLY A 442 20.37 -10.86 28.65
N ARG A 443 20.06 -11.29 27.42
CA ARG A 443 20.84 -10.95 26.23
C ARG A 443 20.51 -9.55 25.75
N ASP A 444 21.54 -8.72 25.63
CA ASP A 444 21.44 -7.44 24.96
C ASP A 444 21.49 -7.63 23.45
N VAL A 445 20.35 -7.44 22.78
CA VAL A 445 20.20 -7.64 21.34
C VAL A 445 20.82 -6.51 20.51
N PHE A 446 21.15 -5.38 21.13
CA PHE A 446 21.74 -4.21 20.47
C PHE A 446 23.25 -4.10 20.68
N ALA A 447 23.79 -4.80 21.70
CA ALA A 447 25.22 -4.76 22.01
C ALA A 447 26.11 -5.42 20.94
N GLN A 448 25.58 -6.37 20.16
CA GLN A 448 26.34 -7.10 19.15
C GLN A 448 25.84 -6.80 17.73
N PRO A 449 26.74 -6.54 16.77
CA PRO A 449 26.37 -6.42 15.37
C PRO A 449 25.74 -7.69 14.82
N LEU A 450 24.75 -7.54 13.93
CA LEU A 450 24.17 -8.67 13.20
C LEU A 450 25.11 -9.07 12.06
N ALA A 451 25.47 -10.35 12.00
CA ALA A 451 26.29 -10.89 10.93
C ALA A 451 25.59 -10.83 9.56
N ALA A 452 26.38 -10.75 8.49
CA ALA A 452 25.90 -10.69 7.12
C ALA A 452 24.94 -11.85 6.79
N GLY A 453 23.80 -11.54 6.16
CA GLY A 453 22.79 -12.52 5.76
C GLY A 453 22.00 -13.17 6.90
N THR A 454 22.35 -12.93 8.17
CA THR A 454 21.68 -13.56 9.32
C THR A 454 20.35 -12.90 9.64
N ARG A 455 19.43 -13.70 10.17
CA ARG A 455 18.12 -13.27 10.66
C ARG A 455 17.98 -13.60 12.14
N MET A 456 17.45 -12.67 12.90
CA MET A 456 17.11 -12.83 14.31
C MET A 456 15.63 -12.57 14.51
N VAL A 457 14.98 -13.39 15.35
CA VAL A 457 13.61 -13.16 15.83
C VAL A 457 13.69 -12.88 17.31
N LEU A 458 13.11 -11.77 17.75
CA LEU A 458 13.21 -11.32 19.13
C LEU A 458 12.03 -10.40 19.51
N PRO A 459 11.66 -10.35 20.79
CA PRO A 459 10.80 -9.32 21.31
C PRO A 459 11.55 -8.01 21.54
N LEU A 460 10.94 -6.89 21.14
CA LEU A 460 11.25 -5.55 21.61
C LEU A 460 10.18 -5.10 22.59
N VAL A 461 10.58 -4.40 23.65
CA VAL A 461 9.66 -3.89 24.67
C VAL A 461 9.62 -2.37 24.61
N PHE A 462 8.42 -1.80 24.64
CA PHE A 462 8.14 -0.38 24.69
C PHE A 462 7.33 -0.08 25.94
N THR A 463 7.90 0.69 26.86
CA THR A 463 7.20 1.12 28.07
C THR A 463 6.36 2.36 27.74
N VAL A 464 5.05 2.23 27.77
CA VAL A 464 4.11 3.30 27.39
C VAL A 464 3.34 3.78 28.61
N GLY A 465 3.12 5.10 28.70
CA GLY A 465 2.30 5.70 29.73
C GLY A 465 0.80 5.58 29.42
N GLY A 466 0.00 5.29 30.44
CA GLY A 466 -1.46 5.33 30.35
C GLY A 466 -2.09 4.20 29.51
N THR A 467 -3.20 4.52 28.85
CA THR A 467 -4.05 3.54 28.14
C THR A 467 -3.77 3.47 26.62
N ALA A 468 -3.00 4.42 26.07
CA ALA A 468 -2.81 4.66 24.63
C ALA A 468 -1.85 3.64 23.97
N GLN A 469 -2.36 2.80 23.06
CA GLN A 469 -1.58 1.71 22.44
C GLN A 469 -0.79 2.24 21.25
N PRO A 470 0.37 1.65 20.90
CA PRO A 470 1.06 2.05 19.69
C PRO A 470 0.19 1.84 18.44
N GLU A 471 0.07 2.86 17.60
CA GLU A 471 -0.60 2.80 16.28
C GLU A 471 0.42 2.54 15.16
N GLN A 472 1.70 2.80 15.40
CA GLN A 472 2.76 2.59 14.42
C GLN A 472 4.10 2.30 15.08
N LEU A 473 4.88 1.39 14.50
CA LEU A 473 6.28 1.16 14.85
C LEU A 473 7.19 1.73 13.75
N GLU A 474 8.21 2.49 14.13
CA GLU A 474 9.31 2.89 13.24
C GLU A 474 10.56 2.10 13.62
N LEU A 475 11.11 1.35 12.67
CA LEU A 475 12.29 0.52 12.84
C LEU A 475 13.42 0.98 11.93
N ARG A 476 14.64 1.07 12.46
CA ARG A 476 15.77 1.70 11.77
C ARG A 476 17.08 1.03 12.12
N SER A 477 18.01 0.94 11.16
CA SER A 477 19.43 0.62 11.48
C SER A 477 20.08 1.70 12.34
N GLY A 478 19.91 2.97 11.99
CA GLY A 478 20.61 4.09 12.64
C GLY A 478 20.01 5.47 12.37
N VAL A 479 20.66 6.49 12.93
CA VAL A 479 20.20 7.89 12.93
C VAL A 479 20.07 8.51 11.54
N PHE A 480 20.75 7.97 10.53
CA PHE A 480 20.63 8.48 9.15
C PHE A 480 19.76 7.58 8.26
N SER A 481 19.30 6.42 8.73
CA SER A 481 18.45 5.55 7.91
C SER A 481 17.06 6.14 7.74
N ALA A 482 16.47 6.09 6.55
CA ALA A 482 15.06 6.42 6.35
C ALA A 482 14.09 5.50 7.13
N GLY A 483 14.54 4.31 7.53
CA GLY A 483 13.78 3.37 8.35
C GLY A 483 12.60 2.72 7.63
N VAL A 484 11.83 1.95 8.39
CA VAL A 484 10.54 1.40 7.95
C VAL A 484 9.47 1.73 8.97
N ARG A 485 8.22 1.85 8.52
CA ARG A 485 7.04 2.12 9.36
C ARG A 485 6.04 0.98 9.23
N VAL A 486 5.58 0.46 10.36
CA VAL A 486 4.61 -0.63 10.43
C VAL A 486 3.38 -0.17 11.18
N ASP A 487 2.24 -0.18 10.52
CA ASP A 487 0.96 0.15 11.13
C ASP A 487 0.50 -0.99 12.05
N VAL A 488 0.08 -0.61 13.26
CA VAL A 488 -0.40 -1.50 14.32
C VAL A 488 -1.91 -1.23 14.50
N PRO A 489 -2.77 -2.19 14.13
CA PRO A 489 -4.22 -2.03 14.13
C PRO A 489 -4.89 -2.20 15.50
#